data_AF-A0A2E8CR31-F1
#
_entry.id   AF-A0A2E8CR31-F1
#
_cell.length_a   1.000
_cell.length_b   1.000
_cell.length_c   1.000
_cell.angle_alpha   90.00
_cell.angle_beta   90.00
_cell.angle_gamma   90.00
#
_symmetry.space_group_name_H-M   'P 1'
#
loop_
_entity.id
_entity.type
_entity.pdbx_description
1 polymer ?
#
loop_
_entity_poly.entity_id
_entity_poly.type
_entity_poly.pdbx_seq_one_letter_code
_entity_poly.pdbx_strand_id
1 'polypeptide(L)'
;MHKVNLSELQTLLQRFDLTPSRKLGQSFLVDENISGWVAAQLQAGPEDTVIEVGPGFGALTEHLAGKVGRLVLIERDGRLAEFLRERYGPMGVEVVHADATQYDVRPLFRESGVKLIGNLPYSAGNEILRRFLDAPSPVTDAVVMVQKEVGDRFVAEPSSKNYGVLSLMLRERWHATTLKTIGPAPFHPRPAVDSTIVRFDPRSSTELPLHSPEVFASTVKQGFAQRRKQLHNNLPVDRERAVEMFESMGLKPSVRAEELSLEQWVTLSNLVDPHPCADLPPSATESLNVVNQKDEVIEQLPRGEIHQRKLLHRAVHVFLQNKKGEIYLQLRSHLKDTHAGKWDSSASGHVDPGESYLACAEREIWEEVWVEPKGEIEKVARIAASDATDQEFIEVFLAAPRGKIRVHSKEVDSGRFFTPEFIDQWIDERPQDFATGFITCFKAWRSGKGCLSTE
;
A
#
# COMPACT_ATOMS: atom_id res chain seq x y z
N MET A 1 -22.49 26.23 -15.98
CA MET A 1 -21.08 25.85 -16.17
C MET A 1 -20.88 25.47 -17.63
N HIS A 2 -19.81 25.95 -18.26
CA HIS A 2 -19.48 25.68 -19.67
C HIS A 2 -18.73 24.35 -19.77
N LYS A 3 -19.09 23.50 -20.73
CA LYS A 3 -18.62 22.11 -20.83
C LYS A 3 -17.38 22.02 -21.72
N VAL A 4 -16.31 21.41 -21.22
CA VAL A 4 -15.03 21.25 -21.96
C VAL A 4 -15.21 20.33 -23.18
N ASN A 5 -15.61 20.93 -24.29
CA ASN A 5 -15.71 20.31 -25.61
C ASN A 5 -14.57 20.81 -26.51
N LEU A 6 -14.53 20.38 -27.77
CA LEU A 6 -13.43 20.75 -28.68
C LEU A 6 -13.33 22.27 -28.93
N SER A 7 -14.45 22.99 -29.05
CA SER A 7 -14.41 24.44 -29.31
C SER A 7 -14.00 25.24 -28.06
N GLU A 8 -14.46 24.83 -26.89
CA GLU A 8 -14.01 25.40 -25.61
C GLU A 8 -12.51 25.12 -25.41
N LEU A 9 -12.06 23.89 -25.67
CA LEU A 9 -10.64 23.54 -25.59
C LEU A 9 -9.78 24.40 -26.52
N GLN A 10 -10.19 24.58 -27.78
CA GLN A 10 -9.45 25.44 -28.71
C GLN A 10 -9.35 26.89 -28.22
N THR A 11 -10.45 27.40 -27.64
CA THR A 11 -10.49 28.74 -27.04
C THR A 11 -9.54 28.84 -25.84
N LEU A 12 -9.53 27.82 -24.98
CA LEU A 12 -8.64 27.75 -23.81
C LEU A 12 -7.17 27.64 -24.24
N LEU A 13 -6.85 26.79 -25.20
CA LEU A 13 -5.49 26.65 -25.74
C LEU A 13 -4.97 27.98 -26.30
N GLN A 14 -5.82 28.73 -27.02
CA GLN A 14 -5.48 30.08 -27.51
C GLN A 14 -5.30 31.07 -26.37
N ARG A 15 -6.22 31.10 -25.39
CA ARG A 15 -6.16 32.01 -24.24
C ARG A 15 -4.87 31.85 -23.44
N PHE A 16 -4.40 30.62 -23.28
CA PHE A 16 -3.22 30.29 -22.48
C PHE A 16 -1.91 30.19 -23.29
N ASP A 17 -1.95 30.50 -24.60
CA ASP A 17 -0.85 30.27 -25.55
C ASP A 17 -0.21 28.88 -25.36
N LEU A 18 -1.08 27.89 -25.20
CA LEU A 18 -0.74 26.52 -24.84
C LEU A 18 -0.72 25.66 -26.10
N THR A 19 0.47 25.19 -26.46
CA THR A 19 0.60 24.10 -27.44
C THR A 19 0.72 22.77 -26.70
N PRO A 20 -0.18 21.79 -26.95
CA PRO A 20 -0.12 20.50 -26.27
C PRO A 20 1.25 19.83 -26.42
N SER A 21 1.86 19.48 -25.30
CA SER A 21 3.21 18.95 -25.26
C SER A 21 3.23 17.43 -25.48
N ARG A 22 3.83 16.99 -26.59
CA ARG A 22 4.13 15.57 -26.81
C ARG A 22 5.05 14.99 -25.74
N LYS A 23 5.98 15.79 -25.21
CA LYS A 23 6.93 15.38 -24.15
C LYS A 23 6.21 15.08 -22.83
N LEU A 24 5.14 15.82 -22.53
CA LEU A 24 4.30 15.59 -21.35
C LEU A 24 3.18 14.57 -21.60
N GLY A 25 3.05 14.03 -22.81
CA GLY A 25 2.00 13.09 -23.17
C GLY A 25 0.59 13.68 -23.14
N GLN A 26 0.45 15.00 -23.33
CA GLN A 26 -0.84 15.69 -23.23
C GLN A 26 -1.78 15.29 -24.38
N SER A 27 -2.88 14.63 -24.01
CA SER A 27 -3.99 14.24 -24.88
C SER A 27 -5.27 14.46 -24.10
N PHE A 28 -5.94 15.60 -24.34
CA PHE A 28 -7.09 16.04 -23.55
C PHE A 28 -8.37 15.33 -24.01
N LEU A 29 -9.15 14.83 -23.07
CA LEU A 29 -10.47 14.27 -23.34
C LEU A 29 -11.45 15.42 -23.65
N VAL A 30 -12.11 15.38 -24.80
CA VAL A 30 -13.05 16.42 -25.28
C VAL A 30 -14.48 15.91 -25.50
N ASP A 31 -14.70 14.62 -25.28
CA ASP A 31 -16.03 14.00 -25.39
C ASP A 31 -16.72 13.97 -24.02
N GLU A 32 -17.83 14.70 -23.92
CA GLU A 32 -18.59 14.83 -22.68
C GLU A 32 -19.26 13.51 -22.26
N ASN A 33 -19.75 12.72 -23.23
CA ASN A 33 -20.43 11.47 -22.92
C ASN A 33 -19.43 10.45 -22.36
N ILE A 34 -18.22 10.41 -22.93
CA ILE A 34 -17.14 9.55 -22.43
C ILE A 34 -16.66 10.00 -21.06
N SER A 35 -16.39 11.30 -20.86
CA SER A 35 -15.92 11.82 -19.57
C SER A 35 -16.93 11.59 -18.45
N GLY A 36 -18.21 11.88 -18.70
CA GLY A 36 -19.29 11.64 -17.74
C GLY A 36 -19.46 10.15 -17.41
N TRP A 37 -19.38 9.29 -18.43
CA TRP A 37 -19.45 7.84 -18.22
C TRP A 37 -18.28 7.33 -17.39
N VAL A 38 -17.04 7.75 -17.67
CA VAL A 38 -15.83 7.36 -16.93
C VAL A 38 -15.91 7.80 -15.47
N ALA A 39 -16.30 9.06 -15.21
CA ALA A 39 -16.48 9.56 -13.84
C ALA A 39 -17.53 8.75 -13.07
N ALA A 40 -18.63 8.35 -13.73
CA ALA A 40 -19.65 7.50 -13.12
C ALA A 40 -19.14 6.09 -12.75
N GLN A 41 -18.15 5.55 -13.47
CA GLN A 41 -17.59 4.22 -13.16
C GLN A 41 -16.80 4.20 -11.85
N LEU A 42 -16.33 5.35 -11.36
CA LEU A 42 -15.65 5.46 -10.07
C LEU A 42 -16.60 5.25 -8.89
N GLN A 43 -17.91 5.45 -9.10
CA GLN A 43 -18.94 5.33 -8.07
C GLN A 43 -18.59 6.14 -6.81
N ALA A 44 -18.06 7.35 -7.00
CA ALA A 44 -17.71 8.26 -5.91
C ALA A 44 -18.94 9.00 -5.38
N GLY A 45 -19.00 9.20 -4.07
CA GLY A 45 -20.08 9.87 -3.35
C GLY A 45 -19.59 10.92 -2.34
N PRO A 46 -20.50 11.51 -1.56
CA PRO A 46 -20.21 12.64 -0.67
C PRO A 46 -19.24 12.36 0.48
N GLU A 47 -18.99 11.09 0.82
CA GLU A 47 -18.06 10.68 1.88
C GLU A 47 -16.66 10.33 1.34
N ASP A 48 -16.50 10.29 0.02
CA ASP A 48 -15.27 9.87 -0.62
C ASP A 48 -14.31 11.04 -0.85
N THR A 49 -13.02 10.74 -0.76
CA THR A 49 -11.94 11.62 -1.21
C THR A 49 -11.46 11.18 -2.58
N VAL A 50 -11.66 11.98 -3.62
CA VAL A 50 -11.24 11.65 -4.98
C VAL A 50 -9.94 12.36 -5.32
N ILE A 51 -8.97 11.59 -5.81
CA ILE A 51 -7.72 12.08 -6.37
C ILE A 51 -7.79 11.97 -7.89
N GLU A 52 -7.77 13.10 -8.59
CA GLU A 52 -7.67 13.14 -10.04
C GLU A 52 -6.24 13.47 -10.47
N VAL A 53 -5.58 12.54 -11.18
CA VAL A 53 -4.23 12.74 -11.71
C VAL A 53 -4.28 13.13 -13.18
N GLY A 54 -3.63 14.24 -13.52
CA GLY A 54 -3.61 14.77 -14.88
C GLY A 54 -4.97 15.25 -15.36
N PRO A 55 -5.66 16.13 -14.62
CA PRO A 55 -6.99 16.66 -14.98
C PRO A 55 -6.99 17.42 -16.31
N GLY A 56 -5.86 17.99 -16.73
CA GLY A 56 -5.77 18.81 -17.93
C GLY A 56 -6.68 20.04 -17.82
N PHE A 57 -7.68 20.12 -18.69
CA PHE A 57 -8.69 21.18 -18.65
C PHE A 57 -9.93 20.83 -17.80
N GLY A 58 -9.90 19.71 -17.05
CA GLY A 58 -10.94 19.34 -16.11
C GLY A 58 -12.11 18.54 -16.70
N ALA A 59 -11.85 17.75 -17.74
CA ALA A 59 -12.90 16.97 -18.40
C ALA A 59 -13.58 15.96 -17.47
N LEU A 60 -12.83 15.28 -16.59
CA LEU A 60 -13.39 14.40 -15.56
C LEU A 60 -13.78 15.21 -14.30
N THR A 61 -12.95 16.20 -13.94
CA THR A 61 -13.20 17.14 -12.83
C THR A 61 -14.61 17.72 -12.84
N GLU A 62 -15.10 18.17 -14.01
CA GLU A 62 -16.44 18.76 -14.18
C GLU A 62 -17.57 17.84 -13.68
N HIS A 63 -17.37 16.52 -13.76
CA HIS A 63 -18.38 15.55 -13.34
C HIS A 63 -18.30 15.17 -11.86
N LEU A 64 -17.23 15.56 -11.16
CA LEU A 64 -16.94 15.20 -9.77
C LEU A 64 -17.02 16.42 -8.83
N ALA A 65 -16.69 17.62 -9.32
CA ALA A 65 -16.68 18.84 -8.54
C ALA A 65 -18.06 19.10 -7.90
N GLY A 66 -18.07 19.30 -6.58
CA GLY A 66 -19.28 19.51 -5.80
C GLY A 66 -20.16 18.27 -5.55
N LYS A 67 -19.71 17.06 -5.94
CA LYS A 67 -20.45 15.81 -5.72
C LYS A 67 -19.78 14.84 -4.73
N VAL A 68 -18.51 15.08 -4.43
CA VAL A 68 -17.68 14.25 -3.54
C VAL A 68 -17.26 15.05 -2.32
N GLY A 69 -16.90 14.36 -1.24
CA GLY A 69 -16.54 15.02 0.03
C GLY A 69 -15.29 15.88 -0.10
N ARG A 70 -14.28 15.35 -0.78
CA ARG A 70 -13.05 16.07 -1.13
C ARG A 70 -12.59 15.70 -2.53
N LEU A 71 -12.17 16.69 -3.31
CA LEU A 71 -11.59 16.49 -4.64
C LEU A 71 -10.21 17.15 -4.69
N VAL A 72 -9.18 16.36 -4.93
CA VAL A 72 -7.79 16.80 -5.07
C VAL A 72 -7.30 16.54 -6.49
N LEU A 73 -6.92 17.62 -7.17
CA LEU A 73 -6.39 17.57 -8.53
C LEU A 73 -4.87 17.67 -8.49
N ILE A 74 -4.17 16.73 -9.13
CA ILE A 74 -2.71 16.75 -9.23
C ILE A 74 -2.32 16.99 -10.69
N GLU A 75 -1.85 18.21 -10.97
CA GLU A 75 -1.48 18.65 -12.31
C GLU A 75 -0.02 19.11 -12.34
N ARG A 76 0.71 18.66 -13.37
CA ARG A 76 2.14 18.95 -13.55
C ARG A 76 2.39 20.25 -14.32
N ASP A 77 1.50 20.62 -15.23
CA ASP A 77 1.61 21.89 -15.96
C ASP A 77 1.06 23.04 -15.10
N GLY A 78 1.95 23.92 -14.63
CA GLY A 78 1.59 25.04 -13.76
C GLY A 78 0.48 25.95 -14.33
N ARG A 79 0.41 26.12 -15.65
CA ARG A 79 -0.63 26.93 -16.30
C ARG A 79 -2.01 26.28 -16.19
N LEU A 80 -2.06 24.95 -16.36
CA LEU A 80 -3.30 24.18 -16.18
C LEU A 80 -3.70 24.15 -14.72
N ALA A 81 -2.74 24.00 -13.80
CA ALA A 81 -3.01 24.08 -12.37
C ALA A 81 -3.58 25.44 -11.95
N GLU A 82 -3.08 26.56 -12.49
CA GLU A 82 -3.66 27.89 -12.29
C GLU A 82 -5.09 27.99 -12.82
N PHE A 83 -5.33 27.55 -14.06
CA PHE A 83 -6.66 27.50 -14.64
C PHE A 83 -7.65 26.69 -13.79
N LEU A 84 -7.25 25.51 -13.31
CA LEU A 84 -8.09 24.66 -12.47
C LEU A 84 -8.40 25.31 -11.13
N ARG A 85 -7.45 26.04 -10.53
CA ARG A 85 -7.68 26.83 -9.30
C ARG A 85 -8.71 27.93 -9.52
N GLU A 86 -8.57 28.70 -10.60
CA GLU A 86 -9.53 29.76 -10.94
C GLU A 86 -10.94 29.19 -11.15
N ARG A 87 -11.04 28.04 -11.83
CA ARG A 87 -12.31 27.47 -12.25
C ARG A 87 -13.02 26.68 -11.15
N TYR A 88 -12.30 25.81 -10.43
CA TYR A 88 -12.86 24.85 -9.49
C TYR A 88 -12.54 25.16 -8.02
N GLY A 89 -11.54 26.02 -7.75
CA GLY A 89 -11.23 26.47 -6.39
C GLY A 89 -12.44 27.08 -5.65
N PRO A 90 -13.29 27.91 -6.30
CA PRO A 90 -14.52 28.41 -5.67
C PRO A 90 -15.53 27.33 -5.25
N MET A 91 -15.40 26.10 -5.78
CA MET A 91 -16.22 24.94 -5.41
C MET A 91 -15.57 24.08 -4.31
N GLY A 92 -14.47 24.55 -3.71
CA GLY A 92 -13.73 23.81 -2.68
C GLY A 92 -12.80 22.73 -3.23
N VAL A 93 -12.53 22.71 -4.54
CA VAL A 93 -11.60 21.74 -5.14
C VAL A 93 -10.16 22.15 -4.85
N GLU A 94 -9.38 21.21 -4.31
CA GLU A 94 -7.96 21.39 -4.04
C GLU A 94 -7.15 21.11 -5.32
N VAL A 95 -6.23 22.00 -5.66
CA VAL A 95 -5.38 21.83 -6.85
C VAL A 95 -3.92 21.93 -6.47
N VAL A 96 -3.23 20.79 -6.58
CA VAL A 96 -1.81 20.63 -6.28
C VAL A 96 -1.02 20.67 -7.59
N HIS A 97 -0.16 21.68 -7.73
CA HIS A 97 0.81 21.74 -8.81
C HIS A 97 2.02 20.87 -8.45
N ALA A 98 2.05 19.62 -8.93
CA ALA A 98 3.10 18.65 -8.59
C ALA A 98 3.26 17.57 -9.66
N ASP A 99 4.40 16.88 -9.64
CA ASP A 99 4.59 15.64 -10.39
C ASP A 99 3.94 14.47 -9.62
N ALA A 100 2.87 13.91 -10.16
CA ALA A 100 2.14 12.80 -9.54
C ALA A 100 3.02 11.54 -9.32
N THR A 101 4.10 11.35 -10.09
CA THR A 101 5.05 10.25 -9.87
C THR A 101 5.86 10.39 -8.57
N GLN A 102 5.90 11.61 -8.02
CA GLN A 102 6.65 11.96 -6.81
C GLN A 102 5.74 12.41 -5.66
N TYR A 103 4.43 12.46 -5.87
CA TYR A 103 3.46 12.91 -4.88
C TYR A 103 3.55 12.10 -3.58
N ASP A 104 3.48 12.79 -2.45
CA ASP A 104 3.44 12.12 -1.15
C ASP A 104 2.02 11.69 -0.83
N VAL A 105 1.76 10.39 -0.89
CA VAL A 105 0.44 9.81 -0.60
C VAL A 105 0.15 9.71 0.90
N ARG A 106 1.14 9.93 1.79
CA ARG A 106 0.97 9.76 3.24
C ARG A 106 -0.21 10.55 3.81
N PRO A 107 -0.43 11.83 3.44
CA PRO A 107 -1.56 12.59 3.95
C PRO A 107 -2.92 11.95 3.69
N LEU A 108 -3.04 11.14 2.63
CA LEU A 108 -4.29 10.51 2.22
C LEU A 108 -4.73 9.38 3.15
N PHE A 109 -3.86 8.84 4.01
CA PHE A 109 -4.25 7.78 4.96
C PHE A 109 -5.21 8.25 6.05
N ARG A 110 -5.30 9.56 6.29
CA ARG A 110 -6.29 10.15 7.22
C ARG A 110 -7.63 10.40 6.56
N GLU A 111 -7.73 10.20 5.25
CA GLU A 111 -8.94 10.46 4.50
C GLU A 111 -9.79 9.19 4.40
N SER A 112 -11.11 9.36 4.28
CA SER A 112 -12.03 8.24 4.08
C SER A 112 -12.28 8.01 2.59
N GLY A 113 -12.43 6.74 2.19
CA GLY A 113 -12.85 6.37 0.84
C GLY A 113 -12.00 7.00 -0.26
N VAL A 114 -10.67 6.87 -0.18
CA VAL A 114 -9.78 7.50 -1.16
C VAL A 114 -9.89 6.78 -2.50
N LYS A 115 -10.35 7.48 -3.53
CA LYS A 115 -10.54 6.93 -4.88
C LYS A 115 -9.64 7.64 -5.89
N LEU A 116 -9.05 6.89 -6.82
CA LEU A 116 -8.16 7.43 -7.85
C LEU A 116 -8.85 7.46 -9.21
N ILE A 117 -8.77 8.58 -9.90
CA ILE A 117 -9.24 8.71 -11.29
C ILE A 117 -8.24 9.46 -12.14
N GLY A 118 -8.19 9.16 -13.44
CA GLY A 118 -7.40 9.98 -14.36
C GLY A 118 -7.30 9.47 -15.77
N ASN A 119 -7.11 10.39 -16.70
CA ASN A 119 -6.60 10.09 -18.03
C ASN A 119 -5.08 10.18 -18.00
N LEU A 120 -4.43 9.06 -17.69
CA LEU A 120 -3.03 9.06 -17.30
C LEU A 120 -2.11 9.33 -18.51
N PRO A 121 -1.07 10.18 -18.33
CA PRO A 121 -0.11 10.44 -19.39
C PRO A 121 0.66 9.18 -19.75
N TYR A 122 0.79 8.92 -21.05
CA TYR A 122 1.35 7.67 -21.57
C TYR A 122 2.79 7.38 -21.15
N SER A 123 3.58 8.43 -20.92
CA SER A 123 4.98 8.31 -20.50
C SER A 123 5.17 8.00 -19.01
N ALA A 124 4.15 8.24 -18.18
CA ALA A 124 4.27 8.18 -16.72
C ALA A 124 3.17 7.37 -16.02
N GLY A 125 2.17 6.86 -16.76
CA GLY A 125 1.02 6.14 -16.19
C GLY A 125 1.40 4.99 -15.26
N ASN A 126 2.40 4.18 -15.63
CA ASN A 126 2.84 3.07 -14.76
C ASN A 126 3.44 3.53 -13.43
N GLU A 127 4.22 4.62 -13.44
CA GLU A 127 4.84 5.15 -12.22
C GLU A 127 3.82 5.87 -11.33
N ILE A 128 2.83 6.53 -11.95
CA ILE A 128 1.66 7.07 -11.24
C ILE A 128 0.90 5.93 -10.57
N LEU A 129 0.55 4.86 -11.31
CA LEU A 129 -0.17 3.74 -10.73
C LEU A 129 0.61 3.10 -9.58
N ARG A 130 1.93 2.90 -9.72
CA ARG A 130 2.76 2.43 -8.60
C ARG A 130 2.70 3.37 -7.40
N ARG A 131 2.80 4.68 -7.63
CA ARG A 131 2.78 5.66 -6.53
C ARG A 131 1.51 5.58 -5.69
N PHE A 132 0.37 5.39 -6.34
CA PHE A 132 -0.93 5.42 -5.66
C PHE A 132 -1.45 4.03 -5.27
N LEU A 133 -1.10 2.97 -6.00
CA LEU A 133 -1.66 1.62 -5.84
C LEU A 133 -0.69 0.61 -5.24
N ASP A 134 0.63 0.89 -5.18
CA ASP A 134 1.57 0.03 -4.45
C ASP A 134 1.34 0.16 -2.94
N ALA A 135 1.61 -0.93 -2.22
CA ALA A 135 1.34 -1.03 -0.79
C ALA A 135 2.38 -0.34 0.12
N PRO A 136 1.96 0.10 1.33
CA PRO A 136 0.57 0.32 1.71
C PRO A 136 -0.02 1.45 0.84
N SER A 137 -1.27 1.27 0.40
CA SER A 137 -2.00 2.24 -0.40
C SER A 137 -3.23 2.75 0.37
N PRO A 138 -3.50 4.07 0.36
CA PRO A 138 -4.74 4.61 0.91
C PRO A 138 -5.92 4.43 -0.05
N VAL A 139 -5.67 4.11 -1.32
CA VAL A 139 -6.69 4.02 -2.37
C VAL A 139 -7.56 2.78 -2.15
N THR A 140 -8.88 2.95 -2.22
CA THR A 140 -9.86 1.86 -2.14
C THR A 140 -10.34 1.43 -3.51
N ASP A 141 -10.42 2.34 -4.48
CA ASP A 141 -10.89 2.06 -5.84
C ASP A 141 -10.17 2.96 -6.84
N ALA A 142 -9.93 2.47 -8.06
CA ALA A 142 -9.40 3.31 -9.12
C ALA A 142 -10.06 3.08 -10.47
N VAL A 143 -10.28 4.16 -11.24
CA VAL A 143 -10.69 4.12 -12.65
C VAL A 143 -9.74 4.98 -13.46
N VAL A 144 -8.97 4.35 -14.34
CA VAL A 144 -7.97 5.07 -15.13
C VAL A 144 -8.12 4.79 -16.61
N MET A 145 -7.74 5.77 -17.40
CA MET A 145 -7.61 5.64 -18.84
C MET A 145 -6.12 5.65 -19.20
N VAL A 146 -5.70 4.63 -19.96
CA VAL A 146 -4.32 4.41 -20.39
C VAL A 146 -4.28 4.01 -21.86
N GLN A 147 -3.10 3.94 -22.47
CA GLN A 147 -2.95 3.34 -23.80
C GLN A 147 -3.46 1.91 -23.82
N LYS A 148 -4.07 1.49 -24.93
CA LYS A 148 -4.61 0.14 -25.09
C LYS A 148 -3.61 -0.95 -24.73
N GLU A 149 -2.37 -0.88 -25.22
CA GLU A 149 -1.34 -1.88 -24.91
C GLU A 149 -1.03 -1.95 -23.41
N VAL A 150 -1.04 -0.82 -22.70
CA VAL A 150 -0.81 -0.78 -21.26
C VAL A 150 -2.00 -1.40 -20.51
N GLY A 151 -3.23 -1.02 -20.88
CA GLY A 151 -4.45 -1.61 -20.33
C GLY A 151 -4.51 -3.13 -20.55
N ASP A 152 -4.16 -3.59 -21.76
CA ASP A 152 -4.13 -5.01 -22.11
C ASP A 152 -3.10 -5.79 -21.26
N ARG A 153 -2.05 -5.14 -20.73
CA ARG A 153 -1.09 -5.77 -19.81
C ARG A 153 -1.68 -5.95 -18.42
N PHE A 154 -2.54 -5.05 -17.94
CA PHE A 154 -3.15 -5.17 -16.60
C PHE A 154 -4.08 -6.37 -16.48
N VAL A 155 -4.79 -6.68 -17.57
CA VAL A 155 -5.75 -7.79 -17.65
C VAL A 155 -5.20 -9.00 -18.43
N ALA A 156 -3.90 -9.03 -18.69
CA ALA A 156 -3.29 -10.12 -19.46
C ALA A 156 -3.39 -11.45 -18.70
N GLU A 157 -3.77 -12.51 -19.41
CA GLU A 157 -3.79 -13.87 -18.88
C GLU A 157 -2.50 -14.64 -19.19
N PRO A 158 -2.19 -15.71 -18.43
CA PRO A 158 -1.04 -16.56 -18.68
C PRO A 158 -0.97 -17.04 -20.14
N SER A 159 0.25 -17.23 -20.62
CA SER A 159 0.59 -17.60 -22.00
C SER A 159 0.17 -16.58 -23.08
N SER A 160 -0.22 -15.36 -22.68
CA SER A 160 -0.47 -14.26 -23.63
C SER A 160 0.75 -13.36 -23.82
N LYS A 161 0.85 -12.70 -24.98
CA LYS A 161 1.97 -11.80 -25.33
C LYS A 161 2.18 -10.66 -24.33
N ASN A 162 1.08 -10.16 -23.76
CA ASN A 162 1.06 -9.00 -22.87
C ASN A 162 1.28 -9.37 -21.39
N TYR A 163 1.29 -10.66 -21.06
CA TYR A 163 1.50 -11.13 -19.69
C TYR A 163 2.96 -10.95 -19.25
N GLY A 164 3.15 -10.45 -18.02
CA GLY A 164 4.47 -10.28 -17.44
C GLY A 164 4.47 -9.61 -16.08
N VAL A 165 5.62 -9.02 -15.73
CA VAL A 165 5.85 -8.37 -14.43
C VAL A 165 4.75 -7.36 -14.08
N LEU A 166 4.37 -6.49 -15.02
CA LEU A 166 3.35 -5.46 -14.75
C LEU A 166 1.98 -6.07 -14.41
N SER A 167 1.59 -7.12 -15.13
CA SER A 167 0.35 -7.85 -14.88
C SER A 167 0.32 -8.41 -13.46
N LEU A 168 1.41 -9.07 -13.06
CA LEU A 168 1.51 -9.74 -11.76
C LEU A 168 1.60 -8.78 -10.59
N MET A 169 2.45 -7.74 -10.68
CA MET A 169 2.63 -6.78 -9.58
C MET A 169 1.34 -6.05 -9.22
N LEU A 170 0.51 -5.75 -10.22
CA LEU A 170 -0.75 -5.06 -9.98
C LEU A 170 -1.86 -6.03 -9.55
N ARG A 171 -1.96 -7.19 -10.23
CA ARG A 171 -3.02 -8.18 -9.95
C ARG A 171 -2.91 -8.84 -8.58
N GLU A 172 -1.72 -8.83 -7.99
CA GLU A 172 -1.48 -9.30 -6.61
C GLU A 172 -2.38 -8.58 -5.60
N ARG A 173 -2.64 -7.27 -5.77
CA ARG A 173 -3.49 -6.49 -4.86
C ARG A 173 -4.79 -5.99 -5.47
N TRP A 174 -4.93 -6.06 -6.79
CA TRP A 174 -6.06 -5.46 -7.48
C TRP A 174 -6.72 -6.44 -8.46
N HIS A 175 -8.03 -6.47 -8.46
CA HIS A 175 -8.81 -6.99 -9.57
C HIS A 175 -8.87 -5.93 -10.66
N ALA A 176 -8.13 -6.15 -11.74
CA ALA A 176 -8.13 -5.27 -12.90
C ALA A 176 -9.21 -5.70 -13.90
N THR A 177 -10.11 -4.80 -14.25
CA THR A 177 -11.18 -5.06 -15.23
C THR A 177 -11.16 -4.03 -16.34
N THR A 178 -11.08 -4.49 -17.59
CA THR A 178 -11.28 -3.62 -18.76
C THR A 178 -12.75 -3.28 -18.88
N LEU A 179 -13.09 -1.99 -18.72
CA LEU A 179 -14.46 -1.52 -18.83
C LEU A 179 -14.83 -1.18 -20.27
N LYS A 180 -13.93 -0.49 -20.99
CA LYS A 180 -14.17 -0.05 -22.37
C LYS A 180 -12.87 0.31 -23.10
N THR A 181 -12.78 0.00 -24.38
CA THR A 181 -11.75 0.53 -25.30
C THR A 181 -12.36 1.62 -26.18
N ILE A 182 -11.67 2.75 -26.32
CA ILE A 182 -12.09 3.88 -27.15
C ILE A 182 -11.00 4.24 -28.15
N GLY A 183 -11.41 4.60 -29.37
CA GLY A 183 -10.49 5.08 -30.40
C GLY A 183 -10.00 6.51 -30.14
N PRO A 184 -9.16 7.09 -31.03
CA PRO A 184 -8.54 8.41 -30.81
C PRO A 184 -9.47 9.62 -30.92
N ALA A 185 -10.68 9.45 -31.46
CA ALA A 185 -11.60 10.55 -31.78
C ALA A 185 -12.02 11.43 -30.58
N PRO A 186 -12.25 10.89 -29.36
CA PRO A 186 -12.61 11.65 -28.16
C PRO A 186 -11.51 12.56 -27.60
N PHE A 187 -10.33 12.61 -28.23
CA PHE A 187 -9.16 13.31 -27.69
C PHE A 187 -8.65 14.42 -28.59
N HIS A 188 -8.01 15.40 -27.97
CA HIS A 188 -7.28 16.46 -28.66
C HIS A 188 -5.97 16.83 -27.94
N PRO A 189 -4.82 16.80 -28.63
CA PRO A 189 -4.60 16.20 -29.94
C PRO A 189 -4.92 14.70 -29.94
N ARG A 190 -5.26 14.15 -31.12
CA ARG A 190 -5.59 12.72 -31.22
C ARG A 190 -4.35 11.87 -30.95
N PRO A 191 -4.42 10.88 -30.06
CA PRO A 191 -3.33 9.93 -29.86
C PRO A 191 -3.15 9.03 -31.10
N ALA A 192 -1.96 8.45 -31.24
CA ALA A 192 -1.65 7.53 -32.34
C ALA A 192 -2.23 6.11 -32.13
N VAL A 193 -2.67 5.82 -30.91
CA VAL A 193 -3.17 4.51 -30.48
C VAL A 193 -4.47 4.68 -29.70
N ASP A 194 -5.25 3.61 -29.65
CA ASP A 194 -6.46 3.53 -28.83
C ASP A 194 -6.14 3.63 -27.34
N SER A 195 -7.16 3.99 -26.55
CA SER A 195 -7.12 4.04 -25.09
C SER A 195 -8.05 2.99 -24.49
N THR A 196 -7.65 2.42 -23.36
CA THR A 196 -8.48 1.49 -22.58
C THR A 196 -8.77 2.11 -21.22
N ILE A 197 -10.03 2.02 -20.79
CA ILE A 197 -10.51 2.40 -19.47
C ILE A 197 -10.52 1.14 -18.61
N VAL A 198 -9.77 1.17 -17.52
CA VAL A 198 -9.55 0.05 -16.62
C VAL A 198 -9.99 0.45 -15.22
N ARG A 199 -10.73 -0.44 -14.57
CA ARG A 199 -11.09 -0.35 -13.15
C ARG A 199 -10.20 -1.27 -12.33
N PHE A 200 -9.79 -0.79 -11.17
CA PHE A 200 -9.09 -1.56 -10.15
C PHE A 200 -9.94 -1.59 -8.90
N ASP A 201 -10.40 -2.78 -8.57
CA ASP A 201 -11.06 -3.10 -7.30
C ASP A 201 -10.05 -3.78 -6.38
N PRO A 202 -10.06 -3.52 -5.07
CA PRO A 202 -9.09 -4.10 -4.15
C PRO A 202 -9.34 -5.60 -4.07
N ARG A 203 -8.27 -6.39 -4.16
CA ARG A 203 -8.34 -7.83 -3.93
C ARG A 203 -8.41 -8.09 -2.44
N SER A 204 -9.28 -8.99 -2.01
CA SER A 204 -9.24 -9.46 -0.63
C SER A 204 -7.96 -10.24 -0.41
N SER A 205 -7.25 -9.93 0.66
CA SER A 205 -6.04 -10.64 1.07
C SER A 205 -6.25 -12.13 1.36
N THR A 206 -7.49 -12.56 1.59
CA THR A 206 -7.84 -13.98 1.73
C THR A 206 -7.82 -14.73 0.40
N GLU A 207 -7.89 -14.04 -0.74
CA GLU A 207 -7.89 -14.67 -2.07
C GLU A 207 -6.51 -15.17 -2.47
N LEU A 208 -5.45 -14.47 -2.05
CA LEU A 208 -4.06 -14.81 -2.36
C LEU A 208 -3.22 -14.80 -1.06
N PRO A 209 -2.88 -15.98 -0.51
CA PRO A 209 -2.09 -16.08 0.72
C PRO A 209 -0.61 -15.83 0.45
N LEU A 210 -0.27 -14.69 -0.14
CA LEU A 210 1.09 -14.30 -0.43
C LEU A 210 1.85 -14.04 0.87
N HIS A 211 3.02 -14.65 1.11
CA HIS A 211 3.85 -14.52 2.32
C HIS A 211 4.68 -13.24 2.41
N SER A 212 5.19 -12.74 1.29
CA SER A 212 5.98 -11.50 1.29
C SER A 212 5.85 -10.78 -0.06
N PRO A 213 5.28 -9.56 -0.10
CA PRO A 213 5.23 -8.73 -1.30
C PRO A 213 6.61 -8.48 -1.90
N GLU A 214 7.64 -8.29 -1.08
CA GLU A 214 9.01 -8.10 -1.56
C GLU A 214 9.60 -9.34 -2.21
N VAL A 215 9.41 -10.53 -1.61
CA VAL A 215 9.88 -11.79 -2.17
C VAL A 215 9.14 -12.07 -3.48
N PHE A 216 7.81 -11.89 -3.52
CA PHE A 216 7.04 -12.00 -4.75
C PHE A 216 7.53 -11.06 -5.85
N ALA A 217 7.69 -9.78 -5.54
CA ALA A 217 8.20 -8.80 -6.49
C ALA A 217 9.58 -9.17 -7.02
N SER A 218 10.48 -9.67 -6.16
CA SER A 218 11.81 -10.14 -6.55
C SER A 218 11.73 -11.38 -7.43
N THR A 219 10.99 -12.41 -6.99
CA THR A 219 10.84 -13.70 -7.68
C THR A 219 10.21 -13.53 -9.06
N VAL A 220 9.17 -12.70 -9.19
CA VAL A 220 8.55 -12.38 -10.48
C VAL A 220 9.54 -11.63 -11.39
N LYS A 221 10.22 -10.59 -10.88
CA LYS A 221 11.20 -9.84 -11.68
C LYS A 221 12.33 -10.72 -12.18
N GLN A 222 12.85 -11.59 -11.32
CA GLN A 222 13.90 -12.55 -11.67
C GLN A 222 13.40 -13.55 -12.70
N GLY A 223 12.24 -14.18 -12.46
CA GLY A 223 11.69 -15.17 -13.38
C GLY A 223 11.45 -14.66 -14.80
N PHE A 224 11.06 -13.38 -14.96
CA PHE A 224 10.90 -12.73 -16.26
C PHE A 224 12.18 -12.13 -16.85
N ALA A 225 13.34 -12.21 -16.18
CA ALA A 225 14.60 -11.61 -16.64
C ALA A 225 15.03 -12.15 -18.02
N GLN A 226 14.80 -13.43 -18.28
CA GLN A 226 15.06 -14.06 -19.59
C GLN A 226 13.80 -14.78 -20.11
N ARG A 227 12.84 -14.03 -20.67
CA ARG A 227 11.52 -14.53 -21.12
C ARG A 227 11.52 -15.80 -21.97
N ARG A 228 12.57 -16.04 -22.77
CA ARG A 228 12.67 -17.21 -23.67
C ARG A 228 13.26 -18.46 -23.01
N LYS A 229 13.79 -18.36 -21.79
CA LYS A 229 14.39 -19.48 -21.05
C LYS A 229 13.37 -20.13 -20.13
N GLN A 230 13.64 -21.38 -19.77
CA GLN A 230 12.85 -22.12 -18.77
C GLN A 230 13.07 -21.48 -17.41
N LEU A 231 12.02 -21.42 -16.59
CA LEU A 231 11.94 -20.61 -15.37
C LEU A 231 13.05 -20.94 -14.35
N HIS A 232 13.41 -22.22 -14.19
CA HIS A 232 14.47 -22.64 -13.26
C HIS A 232 15.83 -21.98 -13.53
N ASN A 233 16.10 -21.49 -14.74
CA ASN A 233 17.37 -20.80 -15.05
C ASN A 233 17.44 -19.39 -14.46
N ASN A 234 16.31 -18.85 -14.01
CA ASN A 234 16.19 -17.47 -13.54
C ASN A 234 15.87 -17.39 -12.04
N LEU A 235 15.56 -18.50 -11.37
CA LEU A 235 15.20 -18.50 -9.96
C LEU A 235 16.44 -18.48 -9.05
N PRO A 236 16.33 -17.95 -7.81
CA PRO A 236 17.45 -17.84 -6.88
C PRO A 236 17.67 -19.14 -6.07
N VAL A 237 17.42 -20.30 -6.69
CA VAL A 237 17.58 -21.64 -6.08
C VAL A 237 18.26 -22.57 -7.09
N ASP A 238 18.81 -23.68 -6.62
CA ASP A 238 19.35 -24.72 -7.51
C ASP A 238 18.23 -25.36 -8.36
N ARG A 239 18.65 -26.05 -9.43
CA ARG A 239 17.73 -26.57 -10.44
C ARG A 239 16.86 -27.69 -9.88
N GLU A 240 17.45 -28.56 -9.06
CA GLU A 240 16.78 -29.69 -8.44
C GLU A 240 15.62 -29.18 -7.56
N ARG A 241 15.90 -28.24 -6.65
CA ARG A 241 14.89 -27.58 -5.82
C ARG A 241 13.82 -26.86 -6.64
N ALA A 242 14.20 -26.14 -7.69
CA ALA A 242 13.22 -25.48 -8.57
C ALA A 242 12.26 -26.47 -9.24
N VAL A 243 12.78 -27.62 -9.68
CA VAL A 243 11.96 -28.67 -10.32
C VAL A 243 11.01 -29.30 -9.31
N GLU A 244 11.46 -29.59 -8.09
CA GLU A 244 10.60 -30.10 -7.02
C GLU A 244 9.44 -29.14 -6.71
N MET A 245 9.72 -27.83 -6.63
CA MET A 245 8.69 -26.81 -6.46
C MET A 245 7.69 -26.82 -7.62
N PHE A 246 8.16 -26.91 -8.87
CA PHE A 246 7.28 -26.97 -10.04
C PHE A 246 6.39 -28.21 -10.02
N GLU A 247 6.95 -29.38 -9.72
CA GLU A 247 6.19 -30.64 -9.64
C GLU A 247 5.13 -30.60 -8.54
N SER A 248 5.43 -30.00 -7.38
CA SER A 248 4.45 -29.81 -6.29
C SER A 248 3.24 -28.96 -6.70
N MET A 249 3.41 -28.07 -7.69
CA MET A 249 2.35 -27.24 -8.27
C MET A 249 1.72 -27.84 -9.55
N GLY A 250 2.11 -29.07 -9.92
CA GLY A 250 1.65 -29.74 -11.15
C GLY A 250 2.23 -29.14 -12.44
N LEU A 251 3.36 -28.41 -12.36
CA LEU A 251 4.03 -27.78 -13.49
C LEU A 251 5.15 -28.67 -14.05
N LYS A 252 5.46 -28.48 -15.34
CA LYS A 252 6.57 -29.18 -16.00
C LYS A 252 7.92 -28.55 -15.60
N PRO A 253 9.02 -29.33 -15.52
CA PRO A 253 10.37 -28.81 -15.31
C PRO A 253 10.80 -27.72 -16.32
N SER A 254 10.23 -27.78 -17.52
CA SER A 254 10.49 -26.88 -18.64
C SER A 254 9.62 -25.62 -18.68
N VAL A 255 8.76 -25.39 -17.68
CA VAL A 255 7.81 -24.27 -17.65
C VAL A 255 8.52 -22.92 -17.79
N ARG A 256 7.93 -21.98 -18.51
CA ARG A 256 8.40 -20.59 -18.60
C ARG A 256 7.60 -19.67 -17.68
N ALA A 257 8.20 -18.53 -17.36
CA ALA A 257 7.61 -17.50 -16.50
C ALA A 257 6.20 -17.08 -16.96
N GLU A 258 5.99 -16.94 -18.27
CA GLU A 258 4.72 -16.51 -18.83
C GLU A 258 3.60 -17.57 -18.76
N GLU A 259 3.92 -18.83 -18.47
CA GLU A 259 2.94 -19.92 -18.38
C GLU A 259 2.29 -20.03 -16.99
N LEU A 260 2.90 -19.47 -15.95
CA LEU A 260 2.39 -19.54 -14.58
C LEU A 260 1.21 -18.58 -14.36
N SER A 261 0.17 -19.05 -13.68
CA SER A 261 -0.92 -18.22 -13.15
C SER A 261 -0.44 -17.34 -11.99
N LEU A 262 -1.26 -16.36 -11.59
CA LEU A 262 -0.95 -15.49 -10.44
C LEU A 262 -0.82 -16.32 -9.15
N GLU A 263 -1.72 -17.27 -8.93
CA GLU A 263 -1.75 -18.17 -7.77
C GLU A 263 -0.48 -19.03 -7.73
N GLN A 264 -0.02 -19.50 -8.88
CA GLN A 264 1.23 -20.27 -9.01
C GLN A 264 2.45 -19.41 -8.74
N TRP A 265 2.44 -18.14 -9.18
CA TRP A 265 3.51 -17.19 -8.81
C TRP A 265 3.55 -16.90 -7.32
N VAL A 266 2.39 -16.75 -6.68
CA VAL A 266 2.28 -16.58 -5.22
C VAL A 266 2.84 -17.81 -4.51
N THR A 267 2.40 -19.01 -4.91
CA THR A 267 2.87 -20.27 -4.33
C THR A 267 4.37 -20.44 -4.50
N LEU A 268 4.90 -20.19 -5.70
CA LEU A 268 6.33 -20.24 -5.97
C LEU A 268 7.09 -19.23 -5.10
N SER A 269 6.58 -18.01 -4.95
CA SER A 269 7.25 -17.00 -4.12
C SER A 269 7.29 -17.40 -2.64
N ASN A 270 6.22 -18.02 -2.14
CA ASN A 270 6.15 -18.53 -0.77
C ASN A 270 7.13 -19.68 -0.55
N LEU A 271 7.32 -20.57 -1.54
CA LEU A 271 8.27 -21.70 -1.46
C LEU A 271 9.74 -21.26 -1.56
N VAL A 272 10.00 -20.18 -2.28
CA VAL A 272 11.34 -19.59 -2.42
C VAL A 272 11.71 -18.71 -1.21
N ASP A 273 10.72 -18.29 -0.44
CA ASP A 273 10.91 -17.40 0.71
C ASP A 273 11.92 -18.01 1.71
N PRO A 274 13.07 -17.35 1.97
CA PRO A 274 14.05 -17.83 2.92
C PRO A 274 13.64 -17.57 4.39
N HIS A 275 12.47 -16.99 4.65
CA HIS A 275 12.06 -16.57 5.99
C HIS A 275 11.69 -17.76 6.90
N PRO A 276 12.25 -17.84 8.13
CA PRO A 276 11.91 -18.86 9.11
C PRO A 276 10.45 -18.79 9.62
N CYS A 277 9.69 -17.73 9.31
CA CYS A 277 8.28 -17.60 9.71
C CYS A 277 7.35 -18.47 8.87
N ALA A 278 7.82 -19.02 7.75
CA ALA A 278 7.15 -20.12 7.06
C ALA A 278 7.12 -21.39 7.92
N ASP A 279 8.16 -21.57 8.76
CA ASP A 279 8.35 -22.71 9.67
C ASP A 279 7.90 -22.41 11.11
N LEU A 280 7.61 -21.15 11.45
CA LEU A 280 7.05 -20.80 12.74
C LEU A 280 5.62 -21.38 12.85
N PRO A 281 5.30 -22.06 13.96
CA PRO A 281 3.92 -22.47 14.23
C PRO A 281 3.02 -21.22 14.21
N PRO A 282 1.78 -21.30 13.68
CA PRO A 282 0.94 -20.14 13.43
C PRO A 282 0.60 -19.35 14.71
N SER A 283 1.38 -18.33 15.08
CA SER A 283 1.25 -17.46 16.29
C SER A 283 0.85 -18.16 17.61
N ALA A 284 0.96 -19.49 17.64
CA ALA A 284 0.40 -20.41 18.60
C ALA A 284 1.53 -21.31 19.08
N THR A 285 2.55 -20.69 19.65
CA THR A 285 3.21 -21.31 20.80
C THR A 285 2.25 -21.17 21.99
N GLU A 286 1.90 -22.34 22.54
CA GLU A 286 0.65 -22.66 23.23
C GLU A 286 0.53 -22.18 24.69
N SER A 287 1.41 -21.30 25.19
CA SER A 287 1.40 -20.90 26.60
C SER A 287 2.19 -19.62 26.90
N LEU A 288 1.58 -18.66 27.61
CA LEU A 288 2.22 -17.43 28.10
C LEU A 288 2.19 -17.40 29.63
N ASN A 289 3.09 -16.60 30.22
CA ASN A 289 3.05 -16.32 31.65
C ASN A 289 1.86 -15.41 31.99
N VAL A 290 1.02 -15.87 32.90
CA VAL A 290 0.07 -15.02 33.63
C VAL A 290 0.82 -14.38 34.79
N VAL A 291 0.63 -13.08 34.97
CA VAL A 291 1.26 -12.31 36.05
C VAL A 291 0.22 -11.73 37.00
N ASN A 292 0.67 -11.32 38.19
CA ASN A 292 -0.15 -10.54 39.11
C ASN A 292 0.03 -9.02 38.89
N GLN A 293 -0.62 -8.20 39.71
CA GLN A 293 -0.52 -6.73 39.64
C GLN A 293 0.89 -6.17 39.91
N LYS A 294 1.79 -6.96 40.49
CA LYS A 294 3.19 -6.60 40.74
C LYS A 294 4.13 -7.08 39.64
N ASP A 295 3.57 -7.60 38.54
CA ASP A 295 4.33 -8.22 37.47
C ASP A 295 5.15 -9.44 37.93
N GLU A 296 4.59 -10.25 38.84
CA GLU A 296 5.18 -11.53 39.26
C GLU A 296 4.42 -12.67 38.58
N VAL A 297 5.14 -13.65 38.01
CA VAL A 297 4.54 -14.80 37.33
C VAL A 297 3.79 -15.67 38.34
N ILE A 298 2.54 -16.00 38.05
CA ILE A 298 1.67 -16.82 38.91
C ILE A 298 1.37 -18.20 38.30
N GLU A 299 1.20 -18.28 36.99
CA GLU A 299 0.93 -19.52 36.25
C GLU A 299 1.28 -19.34 34.77
N GLN A 300 1.19 -20.43 34.00
CA GLN A 300 1.33 -20.43 32.55
C GLN A 300 0.07 -21.02 31.94
N LEU A 301 -0.54 -20.29 31.01
CA LEU A 301 -1.79 -20.69 30.35
C LEU A 301 -1.72 -20.42 28.86
N PRO A 302 -2.51 -21.14 28.04
CA PRO A 302 -2.64 -20.85 26.63
C PRO A 302 -3.05 -19.41 26.36
N ARG A 303 -2.42 -18.78 25.36
CA ARG A 303 -2.67 -17.39 24.94
C ARG A 303 -4.17 -17.10 24.76
N GLY A 304 -4.89 -17.99 24.07
CA GLY A 304 -6.33 -17.83 23.85
C GLY A 304 -7.13 -17.78 25.15
N GLU A 305 -6.76 -18.58 26.15
CA GLU A 305 -7.40 -18.58 27.46
C GLU A 305 -7.11 -17.28 28.24
N ILE A 306 -5.88 -16.76 28.14
CA ILE A 306 -5.47 -15.49 28.76
C ILE A 306 -6.30 -14.32 28.24
N HIS A 307 -6.40 -14.16 26.91
CA HIS A 307 -7.21 -13.09 26.32
C HIS A 307 -8.71 -13.27 26.60
N GLN A 308 -9.22 -14.52 26.59
CA GLN A 308 -10.61 -14.81 26.90
C GLN A 308 -10.97 -14.44 28.35
N ARG A 309 -10.07 -14.74 29.30
CA ARG A 309 -10.25 -14.48 30.73
C ARG A 309 -9.75 -13.09 31.15
N LYS A 310 -9.20 -12.29 30.23
CA LYS A 310 -8.60 -10.96 30.49
C LYS A 310 -7.58 -11.02 31.63
N LEU A 311 -6.71 -12.03 31.61
CA LEU A 311 -5.68 -12.20 32.63
C LEU A 311 -4.49 -11.28 32.35
N LEU A 312 -3.83 -10.81 33.41
CA LEU A 312 -2.67 -9.94 33.25
C LEU A 312 -1.50 -10.73 32.66
N HIS A 313 -0.87 -10.18 31.65
CA HIS A 313 0.26 -10.80 30.95
C HIS A 313 1.21 -9.73 30.42
N ARG A 314 2.23 -10.10 29.65
CA ARG A 314 3.32 -9.21 29.23
C ARG A 314 3.42 -9.12 27.72
N ALA A 315 3.67 -7.91 27.23
CA ALA A 315 3.93 -7.65 25.82
C ALA A 315 5.00 -6.58 25.62
N VAL A 316 5.48 -6.46 24.39
CA VAL A 316 6.43 -5.43 23.95
C VAL A 316 5.86 -4.67 22.77
N HIS A 317 6.24 -3.39 22.68
CA HIS A 317 6.02 -2.59 21.49
C HIS A 317 7.34 -1.94 21.08
N VAL A 318 7.71 -2.07 19.81
CA VAL A 318 8.93 -1.46 19.26
C VAL A 318 8.56 -0.41 18.23
N PHE A 319 9.16 0.77 18.36
CA PHE A 319 9.17 1.80 17.33
C PHE A 319 10.52 1.86 16.63
N LEU A 320 10.53 1.62 15.33
CA LEU A 320 11.68 1.80 14.44
C LEU A 320 11.69 3.23 13.91
N GLN A 321 12.69 4.01 14.30
CA GLN A 321 12.86 5.40 13.88
C GLN A 321 13.98 5.53 12.84
N ASN A 322 13.68 6.17 11.71
CA ASN A 322 14.70 6.47 10.71
C ASN A 322 15.49 7.76 11.05
N LYS A 323 16.53 8.05 10.26
CA LYS A 323 17.37 9.24 10.47
C LYS A 323 16.64 10.59 10.35
N LYS A 324 15.46 10.61 9.73
CA LYS A 324 14.61 11.81 9.60
C LYS A 324 13.66 12.00 10.79
N GLY A 325 13.69 11.08 11.77
CA GLY A 325 12.79 11.09 12.92
C GLY A 325 11.43 10.45 12.65
N GLU A 326 11.19 9.91 11.45
CA GLU A 326 9.95 9.23 11.11
C GLU A 326 9.90 7.83 11.74
N ILE A 327 8.69 7.39 12.13
CA ILE A 327 8.42 6.09 12.73
C ILE A 327 7.81 5.16 11.71
N TYR A 328 8.31 3.92 11.63
CA TYR A 328 7.72 2.89 10.81
C TYR A 328 6.45 2.37 11.47
N LEU A 329 5.32 2.49 10.80
CA LEU A 329 4.09 1.82 11.22
C LEU A 329 3.85 0.62 10.32
N GLN A 330 3.39 -0.46 10.93
CA GLN A 330 3.00 -1.67 10.22
C GLN A 330 1.49 -1.69 10.03
N LEU A 331 1.05 -2.15 8.87
CA LEU A 331 -0.34 -2.52 8.63
C LEU A 331 -0.48 -4.01 8.95
N ARG A 332 -1.20 -4.32 10.03
CA ARG A 332 -1.38 -5.68 10.51
C ARG A 332 -2.02 -6.55 9.43
N SER A 333 -1.51 -7.77 9.29
CA SER A 333 -2.11 -8.75 8.40
C SER A 333 -3.57 -9.00 8.74
N HIS A 334 -4.33 -9.29 7.71
CA HIS A 334 -5.72 -9.72 7.79
C HIS A 334 -5.87 -11.14 8.34
N LEU A 335 -4.77 -11.90 8.36
CA LEU A 335 -4.71 -13.25 8.92
C LEU A 335 -4.53 -13.26 10.44
N LYS A 336 -4.22 -12.12 11.06
CA LYS A 336 -4.15 -11.99 12.53
C LYS A 336 -5.53 -12.21 13.15
N ASP A 337 -5.54 -12.87 14.28
CA ASP A 337 -6.71 -13.14 15.13
C ASP A 337 -7.37 -11.86 15.69
N THR A 338 -6.56 -10.83 15.93
CA THR A 338 -6.94 -9.58 16.57
C THR A 338 -6.42 -8.37 15.79
N HIS A 339 -7.27 -7.34 15.69
CA HIS A 339 -6.94 -6.06 15.04
C HIS A 339 -6.42 -6.20 13.60
N ALA A 340 -6.92 -7.17 12.85
CA ALA A 340 -6.63 -7.37 11.43
C ALA A 340 -6.87 -6.09 10.61
N GLY A 341 -5.91 -5.72 9.76
CA GLY A 341 -5.98 -4.53 8.89
C GLY A 341 -5.89 -3.18 9.62
N LYS A 342 -5.48 -3.17 10.89
CA LYS A 342 -5.19 -1.94 11.65
C LYS A 342 -3.71 -1.58 11.58
N TRP A 343 -3.41 -0.29 11.75
CA TRP A 343 -2.05 0.18 11.93
C TRP A 343 -1.54 -0.07 13.35
N ASP A 344 -0.29 -0.46 13.46
CA ASP A 344 0.37 -0.78 14.73
C ASP A 344 1.83 -0.33 14.74
N SER A 345 2.49 -0.61 15.86
CA SER A 345 3.90 -0.36 16.11
C SER A 345 4.77 -1.09 15.10
N SER A 346 6.04 -0.73 15.01
CA SER A 346 6.92 -1.34 14.01
C SER A 346 7.12 -2.84 14.21
N ALA A 347 7.07 -3.30 15.46
CA ALA A 347 6.94 -4.69 15.83
C ALA A 347 6.24 -4.77 17.20
N SER A 348 5.48 -5.83 17.44
CA SER A 348 4.80 -6.03 18.72
C SER A 348 4.47 -7.49 18.96
N GLY A 349 4.63 -7.96 20.20
CA GLY A 349 4.19 -9.29 20.58
C GLY A 349 4.35 -9.59 22.06
N HIS A 350 4.12 -10.84 22.42
CA HIS A 350 4.06 -11.28 23.81
C HIS A 350 5.43 -11.78 24.28
N VAL A 351 5.71 -11.58 25.58
CA VAL A 351 6.94 -12.08 26.20
C VAL A 351 6.76 -13.56 26.56
N ASP A 352 7.61 -14.41 25.99
CA ASP A 352 7.56 -15.85 26.23
C ASP A 352 8.01 -16.24 27.65
N PRO A 353 7.63 -17.43 28.15
CA PRO A 353 8.11 -17.93 29.42
C PRO A 353 9.65 -18.01 29.51
N GLY A 354 10.22 -17.25 30.46
CA GLY A 354 11.68 -17.17 30.67
C GLY A 354 12.39 -16.16 29.77
N GLU A 355 11.66 -15.52 28.86
CA GLU A 355 12.16 -14.45 28.00
C GLU A 355 12.15 -13.10 28.75
N SER A 356 13.14 -12.25 28.44
CA SER A 356 13.14 -10.86 28.91
C SER A 356 12.41 -9.96 27.92
N TYR A 357 11.90 -8.81 28.37
CA TYR A 357 11.28 -7.82 27.47
C TYR A 357 12.21 -7.40 26.32
N LEU A 358 13.51 -7.24 26.57
CA LEU A 358 14.47 -6.87 25.52
C LEU A 358 14.66 -8.00 24.51
N ALA A 359 14.81 -9.24 24.97
CA ALA A 359 14.95 -10.40 24.08
C ALA A 359 13.68 -10.60 23.22
N CYS A 360 12.50 -10.41 23.81
CA CYS A 360 11.22 -10.39 23.09
C CYS A 360 11.21 -9.28 22.02
N ALA A 361 11.62 -8.05 22.37
CA ALA A 361 11.70 -6.96 21.40
C ALA A 361 12.64 -7.27 20.22
N GLU A 362 13.81 -7.88 20.47
CA GLU A 362 14.73 -8.32 19.41
C GLU A 362 14.11 -9.38 18.51
N ARG A 363 13.43 -10.37 19.11
CA ARG A 363 12.73 -11.43 18.38
C ARG A 363 11.60 -10.87 17.51
N GLU A 364 10.72 -10.04 18.06
CA GLU A 364 9.58 -9.46 17.32
C GLU A 364 10.03 -8.57 16.15
N ILE A 365 11.10 -7.78 16.31
CA ILE A 365 11.68 -7.00 15.18
C ILE A 365 12.14 -7.95 14.06
N TRP A 366 12.78 -9.06 14.43
CA TRP A 366 13.27 -10.03 13.46
C TRP A 366 12.12 -10.78 12.77
N GLU A 367 11.10 -11.19 13.52
CA GLU A 367 9.96 -11.98 13.05
C GLU A 367 8.96 -11.19 12.19
N GLU A 368 8.64 -9.95 12.58
CA GLU A 368 7.60 -9.14 11.89
C GLU A 368 8.17 -8.28 10.75
N VAL A 369 9.34 -7.66 10.94
CA VAL A 369 9.88 -6.61 10.05
C VAL A 369 11.30 -6.87 9.52
N TRP A 370 11.88 -8.04 9.82
CA TRP A 370 13.13 -8.56 9.28
C TRP A 370 14.22 -7.49 9.13
N VAL A 371 14.58 -6.86 10.25
CA VAL A 371 15.63 -5.86 10.25
C VAL A 371 16.49 -5.96 11.48
N GLU A 372 17.81 -5.90 11.30
CA GLU A 372 18.69 -5.77 12.45
C GLU A 372 18.55 -4.37 13.04
N PRO A 373 18.45 -4.23 14.37
CA PRO A 373 18.65 -2.96 15.03
C PRO A 373 20.05 -2.40 14.74
N LYS A 374 20.12 -1.09 14.51
CA LYS A 374 21.36 -0.35 14.37
C LYS A 374 21.74 0.22 15.73
N GLY A 375 22.62 -0.49 16.44
CA GLY A 375 23.04 -0.11 17.79
C GLY A 375 22.13 -0.72 18.86
N GLU A 376 22.07 -0.08 20.02
CA GLU A 376 21.27 -0.56 21.15
C GLU A 376 19.77 -0.27 20.94
N ILE A 377 18.93 -1.18 21.44
CA ILE A 377 17.49 -0.98 21.57
C ILE A 377 17.25 -0.27 22.90
N GLU A 378 16.66 0.92 22.86
CA GLU A 378 16.44 1.75 24.04
C GLU A 378 15.04 1.49 24.60
N LYS A 379 14.94 1.20 25.90
CA LYS A 379 13.65 1.20 26.61
C LYS A 379 13.21 2.64 26.87
N VAL A 380 12.06 3.02 26.31
CA VAL A 380 11.54 4.39 26.38
C VAL A 380 10.38 4.56 27.34
N ALA A 381 9.60 3.51 27.59
CA ALA A 381 8.50 3.55 28.54
C ALA A 381 8.17 2.17 29.12
N ARG A 382 7.46 2.17 30.26
CA ARG A 382 6.80 1.00 30.81
C ARG A 382 5.38 1.37 31.19
N ILE A 383 4.41 0.59 30.72
CA ILE A 383 2.98 0.86 30.85
C ILE A 383 2.38 -0.26 31.70
N ALA A 384 1.57 0.11 32.68
CA ALA A 384 0.84 -0.84 33.50
C ALA A 384 -0.33 -1.47 32.71
N ALA A 385 -0.67 -2.71 33.04
CA ALA A 385 -1.82 -3.39 32.47
C ALA A 385 -3.12 -2.61 32.68
N SER A 386 -3.92 -2.53 31.62
CA SER A 386 -5.22 -1.84 31.60
C SER A 386 -6.12 -2.41 30.49
N ASP A 387 -7.41 -2.06 30.49
CA ASP A 387 -8.31 -2.44 29.40
C ASP A 387 -7.85 -1.90 28.03
N ALA A 388 -7.18 -0.74 28.01
CA ALA A 388 -6.65 -0.14 26.78
C ALA A 388 -5.44 -0.91 26.20
N THR A 389 -4.79 -1.74 27.00
CA THR A 389 -3.65 -2.58 26.62
C THR A 389 -4.00 -4.06 26.64
N ASP A 390 -5.29 -4.41 26.58
CA ASP A 390 -5.76 -5.80 26.73
C ASP A 390 -5.23 -6.54 27.97
N GLN A 391 -5.05 -5.81 29.08
CA GLN A 391 -4.47 -6.30 30.33
C GLN A 391 -2.98 -6.66 30.25
N GLU A 392 -2.25 -6.08 29.29
CA GLU A 392 -0.82 -6.28 29.12
C GLU A 392 0.03 -5.26 29.90
N PHE A 393 1.02 -5.75 30.64
CA PHE A 393 2.19 -4.97 31.04
C PHE A 393 3.13 -4.81 29.86
N ILE A 394 3.29 -3.57 29.40
CA ILE A 394 4.04 -3.28 28.17
C ILE A 394 5.33 -2.57 28.48
N GLU A 395 6.44 -3.07 27.92
CA GLU A 395 7.65 -2.26 27.74
C GLU A 395 7.74 -1.76 26.31
N VAL A 396 7.91 -0.44 26.17
CA VAL A 396 8.03 0.22 24.88
C VAL A 396 9.50 0.46 24.60
N PHE A 397 9.92 0.12 23.39
CA PHE A 397 11.29 0.23 22.93
C PHE A 397 11.39 1.12 21.69
N LEU A 398 12.55 1.73 21.52
CA LEU A 398 12.94 2.51 20.35
C LEU A 398 14.22 1.93 19.78
N ALA A 399 14.23 1.72 18.46
CA ALA A 399 15.42 1.27 17.74
C ALA A 399 15.53 1.98 16.39
N ALA A 400 16.72 1.97 15.81
CA ALA A 400 16.94 2.42 14.43
C ALA A 400 17.13 1.19 13.52
N PRO A 401 16.50 1.11 12.34
CA PRO A 401 16.68 -0.04 11.46
C PRO A 401 18.04 0.01 10.74
N ARG A 402 18.73 -1.14 10.66
CA ARG A 402 19.94 -1.35 9.85
C ARG A 402 19.56 -1.86 8.46
N GLY A 403 19.15 -0.95 7.58
CA GLY A 403 18.88 -1.25 6.18
C GLY A 403 17.40 -1.18 5.82
N LYS A 404 16.98 -2.00 4.85
CA LYS A 404 15.61 -2.00 4.35
C LYS A 404 14.76 -2.99 5.16
N ILE A 405 13.65 -2.50 5.72
CA ILE A 405 12.61 -3.30 6.36
C ILE A 405 11.95 -4.21 5.32
N ARG A 406 11.67 -5.46 5.72
CA ARG A 406 10.92 -6.43 4.92
C ARG A 406 9.87 -7.07 5.81
N VAL A 407 8.64 -7.16 5.33
CA VAL A 407 7.54 -7.65 6.14
C VAL A 407 7.17 -9.08 5.77
N HIS A 408 6.62 -9.80 6.74
CA HIS A 408 6.03 -11.11 6.54
C HIS A 408 4.51 -11.01 6.62
N SER A 409 3.82 -11.21 5.50
CA SER A 409 2.38 -10.98 5.31
C SER A 409 1.46 -11.76 6.23
N LYS A 410 1.90 -12.87 6.85
CA LYS A 410 1.09 -13.56 7.86
C LYS A 410 0.89 -12.69 9.10
N GLU A 411 1.89 -11.90 9.44
CA GLU A 411 1.87 -11.00 10.60
C GLU A 411 1.58 -9.55 10.17
N VAL A 412 2.18 -9.13 9.05
CA VAL A 412 2.25 -7.74 8.59
C VAL A 412 2.02 -7.65 7.08
N ASP A 413 0.90 -7.08 6.65
CA ASP A 413 0.61 -6.93 5.21
C ASP A 413 1.63 -6.02 4.50
N SER A 414 1.92 -4.87 5.11
CA SER A 414 2.79 -3.84 4.57
C SER A 414 3.14 -2.82 5.66
N GLY A 415 3.95 -1.81 5.36
CA GLY A 415 4.21 -0.74 6.32
C GLY A 415 4.96 0.44 5.72
N ARG A 416 5.01 1.55 6.46
CA ARG A 416 5.57 2.81 5.96
C ARG A 416 6.02 3.72 7.10
N PHE A 417 6.98 4.60 6.80
CA PHE A 417 7.44 5.65 7.71
C PHE A 417 6.53 6.88 7.68
N PHE A 418 6.14 7.35 8.87
CA PHE A 418 5.34 8.56 9.10
C PHE A 418 6.01 9.48 10.12
N THR A 419 5.79 10.79 10.01
CA THR A 419 6.26 11.72 11.04
C THR A 419 5.42 11.55 12.32
N PRO A 420 6.00 11.71 13.52
CA PRO A 420 5.24 11.61 14.76
C PRO A 420 4.05 12.56 14.81
N GLU A 421 4.21 13.79 14.29
CA GLU A 421 3.16 14.82 14.25
C GLU A 421 1.99 14.40 13.34
N PHE A 422 2.28 13.67 12.26
CA PHE A 422 1.23 13.13 11.39
C PHE A 422 0.46 12.02 12.08
N ILE A 423 1.16 11.15 12.81
CA ILE A 423 0.53 10.07 13.58
C ILE A 423 -0.38 10.65 14.67
N ASP A 424 0.07 11.71 15.38
CA ASP A 424 -0.76 12.42 16.36
C ASP A 424 -2.09 12.88 15.73
N GLN A 425 -2.03 13.57 14.58
CA GLN A 425 -3.22 14.03 13.86
C GLN A 425 -4.10 12.87 13.37
N TRP A 426 -3.48 11.80 12.89
CA TRP A 426 -4.21 10.62 12.41
C TRP A 426 -4.95 9.91 13.54
N ILE A 427 -4.33 9.77 14.72
CA ILE A 427 -4.99 9.22 15.90
C ILE A 427 -6.17 10.10 16.33
N ASP A 428 -6.03 11.42 16.29
CA ASP A 428 -7.10 12.34 16.71
C ASP A 428 -8.31 12.31 15.76
N GLU A 429 -8.06 12.19 14.45
CA GLU A 429 -9.12 12.17 13.43
C GLU A 429 -9.73 10.78 13.23
N ARG A 430 -8.92 9.72 13.30
CA ARG A 430 -9.31 8.34 12.98
C ARG A 430 -8.67 7.31 13.92
N PRO A 431 -8.98 7.35 15.22
CA PRO A 431 -8.41 6.40 16.19
C PRO A 431 -8.77 4.95 15.86
N GLN A 432 -9.89 4.72 15.17
CA GLN A 432 -10.31 3.39 14.72
C GLN A 432 -9.37 2.75 13.71
N ASP A 433 -8.48 3.48 13.04
CA ASP A 433 -7.55 2.89 12.06
C ASP A 433 -6.40 2.12 12.75
N PHE A 434 -6.22 2.29 14.05
CA PHE A 434 -5.10 1.73 14.82
C PHE A 434 -5.53 0.57 15.73
N ALA A 435 -4.56 -0.29 16.07
CA ALA A 435 -4.73 -1.27 17.14
C ALA A 435 -4.88 -0.56 18.50
N THR A 436 -5.61 -1.16 19.44
CA THR A 436 -5.92 -0.51 20.73
C THR A 436 -4.68 -0.23 21.56
N GLY A 437 -3.77 -1.20 21.68
CA GLY A 437 -2.50 -1.05 22.41
C GLY A 437 -1.59 0.02 21.81
N PHE A 438 -1.59 0.17 20.48
CA PHE A 438 -0.74 1.13 19.76
C PHE A 438 -0.89 2.56 20.28
N ILE A 439 -2.13 3.07 20.41
CA ILE A 439 -2.36 4.47 20.78
C ILE A 439 -1.76 4.78 22.14
N THR A 440 -1.92 3.86 23.11
CA THR A 440 -1.37 3.99 24.46
C THR A 440 0.16 3.98 24.43
N CYS A 441 0.76 3.03 23.70
CA CYS A 441 2.21 2.92 23.53
C CYS A 441 2.83 4.14 22.84
N PHE A 442 2.18 4.64 21.79
CA PHE A 442 2.64 5.79 21.03
C PHE A 442 2.61 7.06 21.89
N LYS A 443 1.52 7.31 22.63
CA LYS A 443 1.44 8.45 23.56
C LYS A 443 2.49 8.38 24.68
N ALA A 444 2.73 7.19 25.23
CA ALA A 444 3.77 7.00 26.24
C ALA A 444 5.16 7.36 25.68
N TRP A 445 5.50 6.85 24.49
CA TRP A 445 6.74 7.20 23.80
C TRP A 445 6.87 8.70 23.49
N ARG A 446 5.80 9.34 22.99
CA ARG A 446 5.78 10.79 22.71
C ARG A 446 6.03 11.61 23.97
N SER A 447 5.41 11.25 25.09
CA SER A 447 5.56 11.96 26.37
C SER A 447 6.96 11.82 26.97
N GLY A 448 7.62 10.66 26.79
CA GLY A 448 8.98 10.41 27.27
C GLY A 448 10.07 11.21 26.55
N LYS A 449 9.81 11.66 25.30
CA LYS A 449 10.75 12.48 24.51
C LYS A 449 10.66 13.99 24.77
N GLY A 450 9.83 14.44 25.71
CA GLY A 450 9.76 15.86 26.11
C GLY A 450 11.01 16.41 26.83
N CYS A 451 12.04 15.57 27.07
CA CYS A 451 13.28 15.95 27.74
C CYS A 451 14.50 15.39 26.99
N LEU A 452 14.78 15.90 25.80
CA LEU A 452 16.13 15.85 25.22
C LEU A 452 16.58 17.28 24.99
N SER A 453 17.03 17.92 26.08
CA SER A 453 17.78 19.15 26.02
C SER A 453 19.07 18.91 25.26
N THR A 454 19.26 19.71 24.22
CA THR A 454 20.56 20.00 23.59
C THR A 454 21.62 20.27 24.65
N GLU A 455 22.71 19.50 24.61
CA GLU A 455 24.04 19.99 24.97
C GLU A 455 24.88 20.13 23.69
#